data_AF-A0A821UT49-F1
#
_entry.id   AF-A0A821UT49-F1
#
_cell.length_a   1.000
_cell.length_b   1.000
_cell.length_c   1.000
_cell.angle_alpha   90.00
_cell.angle_beta   90.00
_cell.angle_gamma   90.00
#
_symmetry.space_group_name_H-M   'P 1'
#
loop_
_entity.id
_entity.type
_entity.pdbx_description
1 polymer ?
#
loop_
_entity_poly.entity_id
_entity_poly.type
_entity_poly.pdbx_seq_one_letter_code
_entity_poly.pdbx_strand_id
1 'polypeptide(L)'
;INSNSFCCTNTLIGLTHKDEILISYFPYITPKKVSLLLFDIDTFELSYSIDLNNCSTIYTMKCLKKYNIFFGLSDEKILWIIKINNDETIQLTKKTLYTDQTKMCVINDRDLLLINVNTSHAIQLIFKINPHHMMTIRLLLIILFITQINGKNQKTFSPIENSRPIIGILTQPAPSIWQASNRTTYLAASYVKYVESTGAQVVPIRMYQPIDYYLHLFNSLNGVLFPGGDFSNEYFYVAKLFYAWSLKEFDETSKLFPVWGTCLGFEVLLMLTRSSIDILEPCKGYDFATELTFMPDAADSQLLGSSLPLNIKNALQNDSTTANYHNFCMRPTNFSADPILSTFYKMLTISSDLEGKTFVSTIESRRYPVFGVQWHPEKNGFEWRVNTTIPHTSNAVKVMQYTANFLTNQTRQNMNHFESIEDETKHLIYQYTSEFTDLVESHFQQIYFFYE
;
A
#
# COMPACT_ATOMS: atom_id res chain seq x y z
N ILE A 1 48.29 -17.31 -6.83
CA ILE A 1 48.85 -17.50 -5.47
C ILE A 1 48.07 -16.57 -4.55
N ASN A 2 47.28 -17.15 -3.63
CA ASN A 2 46.86 -16.70 -2.28
C ASN A 2 46.75 -15.19 -1.95
N SER A 3 45.84 -14.66 -1.12
CA SER A 3 44.79 -15.19 -0.24
C SER A 3 44.17 -14.00 0.54
N ASN A 4 42.89 -14.09 0.89
CA ASN A 4 42.19 -13.60 2.09
C ASN A 4 42.17 -12.10 2.52
N SER A 5 40.95 -11.54 2.47
CA SER A 5 40.19 -10.75 3.47
C SER A 5 40.89 -9.87 4.54
N PHE A 6 40.49 -8.58 4.64
CA PHE A 6 39.71 -7.98 5.76
C PHE A 6 39.40 -6.47 5.52
N CYS A 7 38.34 -5.98 6.18
CA CYS A 7 37.72 -4.65 6.17
C CYS A 7 38.62 -3.43 6.49
N CYS A 8 38.30 -2.27 5.88
CA CYS A 8 37.86 -1.01 6.53
C CYS A 8 38.19 0.25 5.69
N THR A 9 37.18 1.14 5.61
CA THR A 9 37.22 2.63 5.48
C THR A 9 38.16 3.29 4.46
N ASN A 10 37.60 4.13 3.59
CA ASN A 10 38.27 5.36 3.16
C ASN A 10 37.24 6.50 2.97
N THR A 11 37.24 7.40 3.96
CA THR A 11 36.74 8.77 3.90
C THR A 11 37.60 9.56 2.91
N LEU A 12 36.99 10.36 2.02
CA LEU A 12 37.71 11.43 1.33
C LEU A 12 37.20 12.78 1.86
N ILE A 13 38.07 13.51 2.55
CA ILE A 13 37.85 14.90 2.96
C ILE A 13 38.46 15.79 1.88
N GLY A 14 37.66 16.66 1.28
CA GLY A 14 38.13 17.76 0.44
C GLY A 14 37.73 19.09 1.06
N LEU A 15 38.70 19.93 1.41
CA LEU A 15 38.51 21.35 1.73
C LEU A 15 38.70 22.18 0.47
N THR A 16 37.78 23.10 0.18
CA THR A 16 38.06 24.28 -0.65
C THR A 16 37.50 25.54 0.03
N HIS A 17 38.06 26.69 -0.32
CA HIS A 17 38.10 27.89 0.49
C HIS A 17 36.87 28.80 0.28
N LYS A 18 36.36 29.35 1.41
CA LYS A 18 35.25 30.32 1.61
C LYS A 18 33.82 29.73 1.54
N ASP A 19 33.34 29.43 2.75
CA ASP A 19 31.94 29.39 3.20
C ASP A 19 30.98 28.35 2.58
N GLU A 20 31.42 27.09 2.47
CA GLU A 20 30.53 25.95 2.16
C GLU A 20 30.70 24.82 3.19
N ILE A 21 29.59 24.24 3.65
CA ILE A 21 29.56 22.97 4.42
C ILE A 21 28.90 21.92 3.53
N LEU A 22 29.67 20.88 3.15
CA LEU A 22 29.16 19.69 2.48
C LEU A 22 28.98 18.58 3.53
N ILE A 23 27.74 18.13 3.76
CA ILE A 23 27.44 16.89 4.49
C ILE A 23 26.57 16.04 3.57
N SER A 24 27.09 14.90 3.12
CA SER A 24 26.31 13.91 2.37
C SER A 24 26.27 12.59 3.14
N TYR A 25 25.06 12.14 3.47
CA TYR A 25 24.78 10.79 3.93
C TYR A 25 23.45 10.33 3.32
N PHE A 26 23.48 9.27 2.52
CA PHE A 26 22.70 8.02 2.68
C PHE A 26 22.62 7.22 1.36
N PRO A 27 22.58 5.87 1.45
CA PRO A 27 22.33 4.95 0.34
C PRO A 27 20.83 4.73 0.08
N TYR A 28 20.52 4.43 -1.19
CA TYR A 28 19.34 3.73 -1.73
C TYR A 28 17.94 4.25 -1.39
N ILE A 29 17.40 5.05 -2.32
CA ILE A 29 15.96 5.30 -2.47
C ILE A 29 15.62 5.21 -3.96
N THR A 30 14.63 4.39 -4.31
CA THR A 30 13.91 4.46 -5.59
C THR A 30 12.47 4.91 -5.32
N PRO A 31 12.01 5.96 -6.03
CA PRO A 31 10.69 5.88 -6.67
C PRO A 31 10.69 6.50 -8.10
N LYS A 32 9.84 5.96 -8.97
CA LYS A 32 9.49 6.55 -10.27
C LYS A 32 8.22 7.41 -10.12
N LYS A 33 8.31 8.71 -10.40
CA LYS A 33 7.20 9.57 -10.89
C LYS A 33 7.77 10.86 -11.49
N VAL A 34 7.22 11.30 -12.61
CA VAL A 34 7.29 12.70 -13.06
C VAL A 34 5.88 13.16 -13.41
N SER A 35 5.52 14.37 -12.99
CA SER A 35 4.17 14.96 -13.07
C SER A 35 4.12 16.16 -14.01
N LEU A 36 2.91 16.35 -14.57
CA LEU A 36 2.26 17.49 -15.26
C LEU A 36 3.04 18.80 -15.51
N LEU A 37 2.90 19.33 -16.74
CA LEU A 37 3.15 20.73 -17.10
C LEU A 37 1.81 21.45 -17.39
N LEU A 38 1.60 22.60 -16.74
CA LEU A 38 0.55 23.57 -17.05
C LEU A 38 1.19 24.75 -17.78
N PHE A 39 0.64 25.13 -18.93
CA PHE A 39 1.01 26.36 -19.63
C PHE A 39 -0.17 27.35 -19.56
N ASP A 40 0.14 28.58 -19.16
CA ASP A 40 -0.71 29.74 -19.40
C ASP A 40 -0.28 30.35 -20.75
N ILE A 41 -1.15 30.27 -21.77
CA ILE A 41 -0.83 30.57 -23.16
C ILE A 41 -0.65 32.08 -23.40
N ASP A 42 -1.12 32.94 -22.49
CA ASP A 42 -1.14 34.40 -22.69
C ASP A 42 0.18 35.11 -22.29
N THR A 43 1.26 34.36 -22.01
CA THR A 43 2.50 34.92 -21.44
C THR A 43 3.73 34.80 -22.35
N PHE A 44 3.63 34.07 -23.47
CA PHE A 44 4.78 33.73 -24.32
C PHE A 44 4.44 33.78 -25.81
N GLU A 45 5.38 34.27 -26.63
CA GLU A 45 5.39 34.02 -28.07
C GLU A 45 6.37 32.89 -28.39
N LEU A 46 5.88 31.85 -29.06
CA LEU A 46 6.67 30.71 -29.51
C LEU A 46 6.83 30.74 -31.03
N SER A 47 8.06 30.62 -31.50
CA SER A 47 8.37 30.39 -32.92
C SER A 47 9.33 29.22 -33.07
N TYR A 48 9.41 28.64 -34.27
CA TYR A 48 10.35 27.56 -34.54
C TYR A 48 10.95 27.70 -35.93
N SER A 49 12.14 27.13 -36.11
CA SER A 49 12.84 27.02 -37.38
C SER A 49 13.52 25.65 -37.48
N ILE A 50 13.74 25.18 -38.70
CA ILE A 50 14.35 23.88 -38.96
C ILE A 50 15.72 24.12 -39.58
N ASP A 51 16.78 23.72 -38.87
CA ASP A 51 18.14 23.70 -39.41
C ASP A 51 18.38 22.37 -40.12
N LEU A 52 18.27 22.40 -41.45
CA LEU A 52 18.40 21.25 -42.32
C LEU A 52 19.83 20.70 -42.39
N ASN A 53 20.85 21.48 -42.04
CA ASN A 53 22.25 21.03 -42.10
C ASN A 53 22.63 20.15 -40.90
N ASN A 54 21.94 20.31 -39.77
CA ASN A 54 22.21 19.57 -38.53
C ASN A 54 21.07 18.64 -38.09
N CYS A 55 20.04 18.48 -38.93
CA CYS A 55 18.80 17.73 -38.62
C CYS A 55 18.21 18.10 -37.25
N SER A 56 18.19 19.39 -36.93
CA SER A 56 17.70 19.90 -35.64
C SER A 56 16.56 20.88 -35.82
N THR A 57 15.54 20.75 -34.98
CA THR A 57 14.47 21.74 -34.84
C THR A 57 14.84 22.70 -33.71
N ILE A 58 14.79 24.00 -34.01
CA ILE A 58 15.09 25.08 -33.08
C ILE A 58 13.76 25.71 -32.70
N TYR A 59 13.49 25.78 -31.40
CA TYR A 59 12.35 26.49 -30.84
C TYR A 59 12.84 27.75 -30.14
N THR A 60 12.21 28.87 -30.41
CA THR A 60 12.52 30.16 -29.80
C THR A 60 11.29 30.62 -29.03
N MET A 61 11.48 30.85 -27.73
CA MET A 61 10.44 31.40 -26.87
C MET A 61 10.83 32.81 -26.44
N LYS A 62 9.90 33.74 -26.64
CA LYS A 62 10.02 35.11 -26.16
C LYS A 62 9.04 35.34 -25.01
N CYS A 63 9.58 35.68 -23.85
CA CYS A 63 8.79 35.95 -22.65
C CYS A 63 8.26 37.39 -22.68
N LEU A 64 6.96 37.58 -22.44
CA LEU A 64 6.32 38.91 -22.48
C LEU A 64 6.24 39.59 -21.10
N LYS A 65 6.54 38.90 -19.98
CA LYS A 65 6.56 39.47 -18.62
C LYS A 65 7.69 38.90 -17.75
N LYS A 66 8.32 39.75 -16.92
CA LYS A 66 9.51 39.43 -16.12
C LYS A 66 9.24 38.47 -14.95
N TYR A 67 9.32 37.16 -15.20
CA TYR A 67 9.60 36.14 -14.19
C TYR A 67 10.53 35.07 -14.79
N ASN A 68 11.61 34.74 -14.07
CA ASN A 68 12.67 33.84 -14.55
C ASN A 68 12.65 32.51 -13.80
N ILE A 69 12.00 31.47 -14.33
CA ILE A 69 12.39 30.06 -14.10
C ILE A 69 11.91 29.22 -15.30
N PHE A 70 12.82 28.45 -15.94
CA PHE A 70 12.46 27.43 -16.95
C PHE A 70 13.22 26.13 -16.68
N PHE A 71 12.55 24.99 -16.91
CA PHE A 71 13.14 23.65 -16.86
C PHE A 71 12.85 22.90 -18.16
N GLY A 72 13.84 22.16 -18.66
CA GLY A 72 13.67 21.19 -19.74
C GLY A 72 13.89 19.78 -19.21
N LEU A 73 12.97 18.86 -19.51
CA LEU A 73 13.10 17.43 -19.23
C LEU A 73 13.29 16.67 -20.55
N SER A 74 14.08 15.60 -20.52
CA SER A 74 14.25 14.68 -21.64
C SER A 74 14.08 13.25 -21.15
N ASP A 75 13.39 12.44 -21.94
CA ASP A 75 13.39 10.99 -21.84
C ASP A 75 13.96 10.40 -23.16
N GLU A 76 14.67 9.29 -23.02
CA GLU A 76 15.34 8.47 -24.06
C GLU A 76 16.00 9.17 -25.28
N LYS A 77 17.34 9.17 -25.30
CA LYS A 77 18.25 9.47 -26.45
C LYS A 77 18.08 10.81 -27.17
N ILE A 78 17.35 11.75 -26.57
CA ILE A 78 17.17 13.12 -27.06
C ILE A 78 17.97 14.09 -26.18
N LEU A 79 18.77 14.94 -26.81
CA LEU A 79 19.51 16.04 -26.21
C LEU A 79 18.77 17.37 -26.43
N TRP A 80 18.46 18.07 -25.34
CA TRP A 80 17.95 19.44 -25.39
C TRP A 80 19.04 20.41 -24.91
N ILE A 81 19.44 21.32 -25.80
CA ILE A 81 20.41 22.39 -25.48
C ILE A 81 19.61 23.67 -25.26
N ILE A 82 19.80 24.28 -24.09
CA ILE A 82 19.17 25.55 -23.72
C ILE A 82 20.23 26.64 -23.78
N LYS A 83 20.02 27.64 -24.62
CA LYS A 83 20.86 28.82 -24.71
C LYS A 83 20.06 30.05 -24.32
N ILE A 84 20.63 30.86 -23.43
CA ILE A 84 20.08 32.16 -23.05
C ILE A 84 20.89 33.21 -23.83
N ASN A 85 20.23 33.92 -24.72
CA ASN A 85 20.86 34.99 -25.49
C ASN A 85 20.97 36.26 -24.65
N ASN A 86 21.86 37.17 -25.06
CA ASN A 86 22.10 38.43 -24.35
C ASN A 86 20.87 39.37 -24.31
N ASP A 87 19.90 39.16 -25.19
CA ASP A 87 18.62 39.87 -25.24
C ASP A 87 17.52 39.21 -24.39
N GLU A 88 17.90 38.30 -23.48
CA GLU A 88 17.02 37.52 -22.60
C GLU A 88 16.08 36.56 -23.35
N THR A 89 16.28 36.33 -24.66
CA THR A 89 15.55 35.28 -25.39
C THR A 89 16.13 33.91 -25.10
N ILE A 90 15.25 32.90 -25.07
CA ILE A 90 15.63 31.51 -24.80
C ILE A 90 15.52 30.71 -26.10
N GLN A 91 16.63 30.08 -26.47
CA GLN A 91 16.72 29.19 -27.61
C GLN A 91 16.87 27.74 -27.14
N LEU A 92 15.95 26.89 -27.59
CA LEU A 92 15.93 25.46 -27.32
C LEU A 92 16.30 24.71 -28.60
N THR A 93 17.35 23.90 -28.55
CA THR A 93 17.77 23.06 -29.68
C THR A 93 17.62 21.60 -29.34
N LYS A 94 16.85 20.86 -30.15
CA LYS A 94 16.70 19.42 -30.02
C LYS A 94 17.69 18.69 -30.93
N LYS A 95 18.45 17.74 -30.38
CA LYS A 95 19.35 16.83 -31.11
C LYS A 95 19.11 15.38 -30.70
N THR A 96 19.32 14.45 -31.62
CA THR A 96 19.22 13.00 -31.34
C THR A 96 20.62 12.41 -31.21
N LEU A 97 20.87 11.61 -30.17
CA LEU A 97 22.19 11.02 -29.89
C LEU A 97 22.26 9.53 -30.28
N TYR A 98 23.45 9.08 -30.72
CA TYR A 98 23.65 7.74 -31.28
C TYR A 98 24.70 6.86 -30.54
N THR A 99 25.21 7.26 -29.37
CA THR A 99 26.20 6.47 -28.58
C THR A 99 25.98 6.55 -27.07
N ASP A 100 26.40 5.51 -26.33
CA ASP A 100 26.13 5.27 -24.89
C ASP A 100 27.29 5.64 -23.93
N GLN A 101 28.10 6.66 -24.23
CA GLN A 101 29.19 7.11 -23.33
C GLN A 101 28.97 8.53 -22.79
N THR A 102 29.07 8.68 -21.46
CA THR A 102 28.80 9.93 -20.74
C THR A 102 30.07 10.74 -20.50
N LYS A 103 30.05 12.03 -20.86
CA LYS A 103 31.00 13.05 -20.37
C LYS A 103 30.23 14.33 -20.04
N MET A 104 30.44 14.87 -18.85
CA MET A 104 29.95 16.19 -18.46
C MET A 104 31.05 17.22 -18.77
N CYS A 105 30.73 18.20 -19.62
CA CYS A 105 31.62 19.32 -19.92
C CYS A 105 30.84 20.63 -19.72
N VAL A 106 31.34 21.48 -18.83
CA VAL A 106 30.93 22.88 -18.76
C VAL A 106 31.76 23.63 -19.80
N ILE A 107 31.11 24.26 -20.77
CA ILE A 107 31.82 24.88 -21.89
C ILE A 107 32.22 26.33 -21.54
N ASN A 108 31.49 27.05 -20.67
CA ASN A 108 31.83 28.36 -20.08
C ASN A 108 30.71 28.89 -19.13
N ASP A 109 30.92 30.07 -18.54
CA ASP A 109 30.08 30.71 -17.49
C ASP A 109 28.62 31.06 -17.89
N ARG A 110 28.20 30.84 -19.15
CA ARG A 110 26.86 31.21 -19.65
C ARG A 110 26.11 30.11 -20.39
N ASP A 111 26.77 28.99 -20.69
CA ASP A 111 26.16 27.86 -21.40
C ASP A 111 26.09 26.64 -20.48
N LEU A 112 24.91 26.01 -20.39
CA LEU A 112 24.72 24.77 -19.62
C LEU A 112 24.46 23.60 -20.58
N LEU A 113 25.32 22.57 -20.54
CA LEU A 113 25.17 21.34 -21.31
C LEU A 113 24.66 20.23 -20.40
N LEU A 114 23.41 19.80 -20.59
CA LEU A 114 22.81 18.66 -19.89
C LEU A 114 22.73 17.46 -20.84
N ILE A 115 23.48 16.41 -20.57
CA ILE A 115 23.37 15.12 -21.28
C ILE A 115 22.94 14.08 -20.25
N ASN A 116 21.78 13.44 -20.47
CA ASN A 116 21.31 12.31 -19.67
C ASN A 116 21.33 11.04 -20.54
N VAL A 117 22.09 10.03 -20.12
CA VAL A 117 21.96 8.65 -20.61
C VAL A 117 21.98 7.68 -19.43
N ASN A 118 20.76 7.44 -18.97
CA ASN A 118 20.16 6.25 -18.36
C ASN A 118 20.39 5.82 -16.89
N THR A 119 19.22 5.51 -16.30
CA THR A 119 18.87 4.83 -15.05
C THR A 119 19.57 5.22 -13.76
N SER A 120 19.23 6.39 -13.21
CA SER A 120 18.95 6.54 -11.77
C SER A 120 18.38 7.93 -11.51
N HIS A 121 17.24 7.96 -10.83
CA HIS A 121 16.39 9.13 -10.72
C HIS A 121 16.90 10.02 -9.57
N ALA A 122 17.55 11.13 -9.91
CA ALA A 122 17.67 12.30 -9.05
C ALA A 122 17.80 13.56 -9.91
N ILE A 123 16.92 14.53 -9.71
CA ILE A 123 17.12 15.90 -10.19
C ILE A 123 17.65 16.71 -9.00
N GLN A 124 18.93 17.11 -9.05
CA GLN A 124 19.48 18.09 -8.13
C GLN A 124 19.24 19.50 -8.70
N LEU A 125 18.55 20.34 -7.95
CA LEU A 125 18.41 21.77 -8.25
C LEU A 125 19.51 22.53 -7.49
N ILE A 126 20.52 23.00 -8.21
CA ILE A 126 21.56 23.87 -7.66
C ILE A 126 21.20 25.30 -8.00
N PHE A 127 20.90 26.12 -6.98
CA PHE A 127 20.72 27.56 -7.15
C PHE A 127 22.01 28.29 -6.75
N LYS A 128 22.50 29.14 -7.64
CA LYS A 128 23.52 30.13 -7.29
C LYS A 128 22.81 31.42 -6.87
N ILE A 129 22.65 31.66 -5.58
CA ILE A 129 21.94 32.85 -5.07
C ILE A 129 22.95 33.86 -4.52
N ASN A 130 22.86 35.10 -5.00
CA ASN A 130 23.65 36.22 -4.53
C ASN A 130 23.19 36.66 -3.11
N PRO A 131 24.08 36.73 -2.11
CA PRO A 131 23.71 36.91 -0.69
C PRO A 131 22.95 38.21 -0.36
N HIS A 132 22.92 39.20 -1.24
CA HIS A 132 22.22 40.47 -1.00
C HIS A 132 20.68 40.42 -1.05
N HIS A 133 20.06 39.33 -1.53
CA HIS A 133 18.59 39.23 -1.66
C HIS A 133 17.90 38.34 -0.62
N MET A 134 18.61 37.79 0.37
CA MET A 134 18.07 36.82 1.33
C MET A 134 16.98 37.37 2.28
N MET A 135 17.07 38.63 2.71
CA MET A 135 16.06 39.21 3.62
C MET A 135 14.75 39.55 2.91
N THR A 136 14.82 40.10 1.70
CA THR A 136 13.64 40.52 0.95
C THR A 136 12.81 39.31 0.48
N ILE A 137 13.48 38.21 0.14
CA ILE A 137 12.82 36.96 -0.30
C ILE A 137 12.16 36.23 0.89
N ARG A 138 12.77 36.23 2.09
CA ARG A 138 12.13 35.68 3.29
C ARG A 138 10.84 36.41 3.66
N LEU A 139 10.82 37.74 3.54
CA LEU A 139 9.64 38.54 3.84
C LEU A 139 8.53 38.34 2.79
N LEU A 140 8.88 38.24 1.50
CA LEU A 140 7.96 37.95 0.41
C LEU A 140 7.34 36.55 0.51
N LEU A 141 8.11 35.53 0.91
CA LEU A 141 7.61 34.17 1.11
C LEU A 141 6.63 34.09 2.29
N ILE A 142 6.88 34.83 3.38
CA ILE A 142 5.97 34.90 4.53
C ILE A 142 4.67 35.65 4.15
N ILE A 143 4.76 36.74 3.39
CA ILE A 143 3.60 37.50 2.92
C ILE A 143 2.77 36.71 1.90
N LEU A 144 3.40 35.92 1.02
CA LEU A 144 2.73 34.98 0.11
C LEU A 144 2.05 33.83 0.87
N PHE A 145 2.64 33.36 1.97
CA PHE A 145 2.04 32.34 2.84
C PHE A 145 0.78 32.87 3.55
N ILE A 146 0.84 34.10 4.09
CA ILE A 146 -0.28 34.72 4.80
C ILE A 146 -1.42 35.10 3.84
N THR A 147 -1.10 35.56 2.63
CA THR A 147 -2.12 35.89 1.61
C THR A 147 -2.76 34.65 0.98
N GLN A 148 -2.09 33.49 0.96
CA GLN A 148 -2.72 32.21 0.56
C GLN A 148 -3.69 31.64 1.59
N ILE A 149 -3.51 31.93 2.89
CA ILE A 149 -4.41 31.44 3.95
C ILE A 149 -5.75 32.20 3.95
N ASN A 150 -5.75 33.49 3.64
CA ASN A 150 -6.96 34.33 3.72
C ASN A 150 -7.73 34.52 2.39
N GLY A 151 -7.29 33.91 1.28
CA GLY A 151 -7.78 34.28 -0.06
C GLY A 151 -8.18 33.14 -0.99
N LYS A 152 -8.22 31.88 -0.56
CA LYS A 152 -8.62 30.77 -1.44
C LYS A 152 -9.69 29.90 -0.80
N ASN A 153 -10.89 29.97 -1.36
CA ASN A 153 -11.78 28.81 -1.44
C ASN A 153 -10.97 27.67 -2.08
N GLN A 154 -10.36 26.84 -1.25
CA GLN A 154 -9.80 25.57 -1.69
C GLN A 154 -10.99 24.74 -2.18
N LYS A 155 -11.18 24.65 -3.50
CA LYS A 155 -11.79 23.44 -4.05
C LYS A 155 -10.83 22.31 -3.69
N THR A 156 -11.12 21.64 -2.59
CA THR A 156 -10.49 20.36 -2.24
C THR A 156 -10.73 19.42 -3.42
N PHE A 157 -9.67 19.10 -4.17
CA PHE A 157 -9.70 17.92 -5.01
C PHE A 157 -9.80 16.73 -4.05
N SER A 158 -11.02 16.23 -3.84
CA SER A 158 -11.18 14.93 -3.22
C SER A 158 -10.49 13.90 -4.12
N PRO A 159 -9.63 13.01 -3.58
CA PRO A 159 -9.15 11.88 -4.34
C PRO A 159 -10.35 11.15 -4.95
N ILE A 160 -10.22 10.66 -6.19
CA ILE A 160 -11.24 9.82 -6.80
C ILE A 160 -11.32 8.55 -5.94
N GLU A 161 -12.40 8.40 -5.21
CA GLU A 161 -12.65 7.29 -4.29
C GLU A 161 -13.69 6.36 -4.92
N ASN A 162 -13.40 5.06 -4.98
CA ASN A 162 -14.37 4.06 -5.46
C ASN A 162 -15.53 3.96 -4.46
N SER A 163 -16.70 4.47 -4.84
CA SER A 163 -17.91 4.45 -4.00
C SER A 163 -18.67 3.13 -4.02
N ARG A 164 -18.22 2.14 -4.80
CA ARG A 164 -18.81 0.80 -4.92
C ARG A 164 -17.72 -0.29 -4.83
N PRO A 165 -16.96 -0.36 -3.71
CA PRO A 165 -15.91 -1.36 -3.60
C PRO A 165 -16.48 -2.78 -3.51
N ILE A 166 -15.87 -3.71 -4.23
CA ILE A 166 -16.18 -5.14 -4.22
C ILE A 166 -14.98 -5.89 -3.63
N ILE A 167 -15.20 -6.59 -2.52
CA ILE A 167 -14.16 -7.33 -1.81
C ILE A 167 -14.38 -8.82 -2.03
N GLY A 168 -13.32 -9.50 -2.49
CA GLY A 168 -13.33 -10.96 -2.58
C GLY A 168 -13.14 -11.58 -1.19
N ILE A 169 -13.91 -12.61 -0.85
CA ILE A 169 -13.69 -13.39 0.37
C ILE A 169 -13.41 -14.83 -0.03
N LEU A 170 -12.26 -15.35 0.39
CA LEU A 170 -11.86 -16.71 0.07
C LEU A 170 -12.81 -17.72 0.74
N THR A 171 -13.35 -18.66 -0.03
CA THR A 171 -14.09 -19.80 0.52
C THR A 171 -13.12 -20.81 1.16
N GLN A 172 -13.64 -21.85 1.82
CA GLN A 172 -12.82 -22.86 2.50
C GLN A 172 -13.31 -24.27 2.16
N PRO A 173 -12.46 -25.31 2.15
CA PRO A 173 -12.94 -26.66 1.97
C PRO A 173 -13.88 -27.01 3.11
N ALA A 174 -15.02 -27.60 2.77
CA ALA A 174 -15.97 -28.05 3.77
C ALA A 174 -15.38 -29.25 4.54
N PRO A 175 -15.63 -29.39 5.85
CA PRO A 175 -15.32 -30.60 6.60
C PRO A 175 -15.96 -31.84 5.96
N SER A 176 -15.33 -33.01 6.12
CA SER A 176 -15.76 -34.26 5.47
C SER A 176 -17.22 -34.63 5.74
N ILE A 177 -17.75 -34.29 6.92
CA ILE A 177 -19.15 -34.53 7.28
C ILE A 177 -20.13 -33.71 6.42
N TRP A 178 -19.75 -32.52 5.95
CA TRP A 178 -20.57 -31.69 5.05
C TRP A 178 -20.41 -32.12 3.59
N GLN A 179 -19.21 -32.59 3.21
CA GLN A 179 -18.94 -33.12 1.88
C GLN A 179 -19.80 -34.34 1.53
N ALA A 180 -20.22 -35.12 2.53
CA ALA A 180 -21.18 -36.22 2.34
C ALA A 180 -22.53 -35.75 1.77
N SER A 181 -22.86 -34.47 1.89
CA SER A 181 -24.04 -33.82 1.28
C SER A 181 -23.69 -33.01 0.02
N ASN A 182 -22.58 -33.35 -0.64
CA ASN A 182 -22.04 -32.68 -1.83
C ASN A 182 -21.62 -31.22 -1.63
N ARG A 183 -21.50 -30.74 -0.38
CA ARG A 183 -21.01 -29.38 -0.07
C ARG A 183 -19.48 -29.41 -0.10
N THR A 184 -18.87 -28.86 -1.14
CA THR A 184 -17.41 -28.97 -1.34
C THR A 184 -16.66 -27.86 -0.62
N THR A 185 -17.17 -26.62 -0.70
CA THR A 185 -16.59 -25.45 -0.03
C THR A 185 -17.66 -24.65 0.69
N TYR A 186 -17.22 -23.77 1.60
CA TYR A 186 -18.11 -22.95 2.40
C TYR A 186 -17.54 -21.55 2.66
N LEU A 187 -18.42 -20.63 3.06
CA LEU A 187 -18.08 -19.31 3.60
C LEU A 187 -19.01 -18.98 4.76
N ALA A 188 -18.45 -18.70 5.94
CA ALA A 188 -19.23 -18.24 7.08
C ALA A 188 -19.86 -16.88 6.78
N ALA A 189 -21.17 -16.76 7.01
CA ALA A 189 -21.92 -15.56 6.66
C ALA A 189 -21.53 -14.32 7.48
N SER A 190 -20.89 -14.50 8.65
CA SER A 190 -20.35 -13.40 9.44
C SER A 190 -19.31 -12.57 8.68
N TYR A 191 -18.44 -13.18 7.87
CA TYR A 191 -17.48 -12.44 7.04
C TYR A 191 -18.17 -11.60 5.96
N VAL A 192 -19.24 -12.13 5.36
CA VAL A 192 -20.06 -11.39 4.38
C VAL A 192 -20.70 -10.19 5.06
N LYS A 193 -21.40 -10.40 6.19
CA LYS A 193 -22.06 -9.33 6.96
C LYS A 193 -21.07 -8.28 7.47
N TYR A 194 -19.88 -8.71 7.88
CA TYR A 194 -18.79 -7.84 8.30
C TYR A 194 -18.39 -6.87 7.19
N VAL A 195 -18.18 -7.36 5.98
CA VAL A 195 -17.87 -6.52 4.81
C VAL A 195 -19.07 -5.68 4.38
N GLU A 196 -20.28 -6.23 4.33
CA GLU A 196 -21.45 -5.47 3.86
C GLU A 196 -21.87 -4.35 4.83
N SER A 197 -21.57 -4.48 6.12
CA SER A 197 -21.88 -3.48 7.15
C SER A 197 -21.22 -2.11 6.94
N THR A 198 -20.32 -1.98 5.97
CA THR A 198 -19.50 -0.79 5.70
C THR A 198 -19.77 -0.17 4.33
N GLY A 199 -20.71 -0.76 3.56
CA GLY A 199 -21.05 -0.34 2.20
C GLY A 199 -20.14 -0.91 1.12
N ALA A 200 -19.54 -2.09 1.34
CA ALA A 200 -18.87 -2.87 0.29
C ALA A 200 -19.74 -4.05 -0.17
N GLN A 201 -19.56 -4.46 -1.43
CA GLN A 201 -20.13 -5.69 -1.98
C GLN A 201 -19.16 -6.85 -1.79
N VAL A 202 -19.68 -8.09 -1.80
CA VAL A 202 -18.87 -9.30 -1.62
C VAL A 202 -18.95 -10.21 -2.83
N VAL A 203 -17.80 -10.78 -3.21
CA VAL A 203 -17.68 -11.89 -4.16
C VAL A 203 -17.04 -13.08 -3.42
N PRO A 204 -17.70 -14.25 -3.34
CA PRO A 204 -17.03 -15.45 -2.84
C PRO A 204 -15.98 -15.92 -3.86
N ILE A 205 -14.71 -15.96 -3.45
CA ILE A 205 -13.65 -16.55 -4.26
C ILE A 205 -13.72 -18.07 -4.05
N ARG A 206 -14.30 -18.73 -5.05
CA ARG A 206 -14.48 -20.19 -5.12
C ARG A 206 -13.12 -20.90 -5.17
N MET A 207 -13.02 -22.11 -4.63
CA MET A 207 -11.78 -22.90 -4.68
C MET A 207 -11.77 -23.87 -5.85
N TYR A 208 -10.63 -24.50 -6.14
CA TYR A 208 -10.49 -25.50 -7.19
C TYR A 208 -10.83 -24.99 -8.60
N GLN A 209 -10.80 -23.67 -8.79
CA GLN A 209 -11.03 -23.02 -10.08
C GLN A 209 -9.71 -22.89 -10.88
N PRO A 210 -9.77 -22.76 -12.22
CA PRO A 210 -8.58 -22.55 -13.03
C PRO A 210 -7.91 -21.20 -12.75
N ILE A 211 -6.62 -21.08 -13.06
CA ILE A 211 -5.84 -19.85 -12.81
C ILE A 211 -6.45 -18.59 -13.46
N ASP A 212 -7.06 -18.72 -14.63
CA ASP A 212 -7.70 -17.62 -15.35
C ASP A 212 -8.91 -17.05 -14.60
N TYR A 213 -9.64 -17.90 -13.86
CA TYR A 213 -10.73 -17.44 -12.99
C TYR A 213 -10.18 -16.55 -11.87
N TYR A 214 -9.11 -16.98 -11.20
CA TYR A 214 -8.51 -16.20 -10.12
C TYR A 214 -7.92 -14.89 -10.65
N LEU A 215 -7.29 -14.91 -11.82
CA LEU A 215 -6.74 -13.71 -12.45
C LEU A 215 -7.85 -12.73 -12.85
N HIS A 216 -8.95 -13.23 -13.40
CA HIS A 216 -10.15 -12.43 -13.70
C HIS A 216 -10.68 -11.72 -12.46
N LEU A 217 -10.85 -12.45 -11.36
CA LEU A 217 -11.29 -11.87 -10.10
C LEU A 217 -10.28 -10.88 -9.52
N PHE A 218 -8.98 -11.17 -9.53
CA PHE A 218 -7.96 -10.25 -9.04
C PHE A 218 -8.00 -8.89 -9.78
N ASN A 219 -8.19 -8.92 -11.11
CA ASN A 219 -8.29 -7.70 -11.92
C ASN A 219 -9.61 -6.94 -11.73
N SER A 220 -10.67 -7.62 -11.27
CA SER A 220 -12.00 -7.05 -11.11
C SER A 220 -12.30 -6.55 -9.70
N LEU A 221 -11.69 -7.17 -8.68
CA LEU A 221 -11.94 -6.88 -7.26
C LEU A 221 -11.07 -5.74 -6.73
N ASN A 222 -11.53 -5.10 -5.65
CA ASN A 222 -10.84 -3.96 -5.03
C ASN A 222 -9.97 -4.34 -3.83
N GLY A 223 -9.99 -5.61 -3.43
CA GLY A 223 -9.21 -6.18 -2.33
C GLY A 223 -9.68 -7.60 -2.01
N VAL A 224 -8.98 -8.26 -1.10
CA VAL A 224 -9.28 -9.64 -0.70
C VAL A 224 -9.23 -9.83 0.82
N LEU A 225 -10.14 -10.65 1.33
CA LEU A 225 -10.17 -11.13 2.71
C LEU A 225 -9.92 -12.64 2.74
N PHE A 226 -8.94 -13.04 3.54
CA PHE A 226 -8.62 -14.42 3.91
C PHE A 226 -9.26 -14.70 5.28
N PRO A 227 -10.38 -15.45 5.33
CA PRO A 227 -11.11 -15.69 6.57
C PRO A 227 -10.41 -16.73 7.46
N GLY A 228 -10.82 -16.79 8.72
CA GLY A 228 -10.41 -17.84 9.65
C GLY A 228 -11.01 -19.20 9.30
N GLY A 229 -10.46 -20.29 9.85
CA GLY A 229 -10.93 -21.66 9.69
C GLY A 229 -9.76 -22.64 9.76
N ASP A 230 -9.85 -23.75 9.04
CA ASP A 230 -8.82 -24.81 9.08
C ASP A 230 -7.90 -24.78 7.86
N PHE A 231 -6.60 -25.01 8.10
CA PHE A 231 -5.60 -25.00 7.04
C PHE A 231 -5.85 -26.10 6.01
N SER A 232 -5.69 -25.75 4.73
CA SER A 232 -5.64 -26.70 3.63
C SER A 232 -4.67 -26.21 2.55
N ASN A 233 -4.10 -27.15 1.79
CA ASN A 233 -3.21 -26.81 0.67
C ASN A 233 -3.90 -25.94 -0.39
N GLU A 234 -5.20 -26.17 -0.63
CA GLU A 234 -5.97 -25.38 -1.59
C GLU A 234 -6.17 -23.94 -1.11
N TYR A 235 -6.56 -23.74 0.15
CA TYR A 235 -6.66 -22.41 0.74
C TYR A 235 -5.33 -21.65 0.63
N PHE A 236 -4.24 -22.32 1.02
CA PHE A 236 -2.90 -21.73 0.95
C PHE A 236 -2.50 -21.39 -0.50
N TYR A 237 -2.83 -22.27 -1.46
CA TYR A 237 -2.57 -22.04 -2.88
C TYR A 237 -3.28 -20.78 -3.39
N VAL A 238 -4.59 -20.66 -3.19
CA VAL A 238 -5.36 -19.50 -3.69
C VAL A 238 -4.94 -18.22 -2.97
N ALA A 239 -4.74 -18.26 -1.64
CA ALA A 239 -4.22 -17.13 -0.88
C ALA A 239 -2.85 -16.67 -1.40
N LYS A 240 -1.97 -17.61 -1.76
CA LYS A 240 -0.66 -17.31 -2.36
C LYS A 240 -0.78 -16.55 -3.68
N LEU A 241 -1.74 -16.90 -4.53
CA LEU A 241 -1.95 -16.21 -5.81
C LEU A 241 -2.29 -14.73 -5.58
N PHE A 242 -3.36 -14.45 -4.82
CA PHE A 242 -3.80 -13.09 -4.53
C PHE A 242 -2.75 -12.28 -3.76
N TYR A 243 -2.08 -12.91 -2.78
CA TYR A 243 -0.99 -12.27 -2.06
C TYR A 243 0.16 -11.89 -3.00
N ALA A 244 0.68 -12.83 -3.80
CA ALA A 244 1.78 -12.57 -4.71
C ALA A 244 1.44 -11.52 -5.79
N TRP A 245 0.23 -11.57 -6.35
CA TRP A 245 -0.23 -10.58 -7.32
C TRP A 245 -0.39 -9.19 -6.70
N SER A 246 -0.91 -9.09 -5.46
CA SER A 246 -1.04 -7.80 -4.77
C SER A 246 0.31 -7.12 -4.53
N LEU A 247 1.34 -7.88 -4.12
CA LEU A 247 2.69 -7.35 -3.92
C LEU A 247 3.33 -6.93 -5.24
N LYS A 248 3.21 -7.78 -6.26
CA LYS A 248 3.74 -7.51 -7.59
C LYS A 248 3.12 -6.25 -8.20
N GLU A 249 1.80 -6.12 -8.16
CA GLU A 249 1.10 -4.97 -8.73
C GLU A 249 1.46 -3.67 -7.99
N PHE A 250 1.62 -3.74 -6.66
CA PHE A 250 2.12 -2.62 -5.88
C PHE A 250 3.56 -2.24 -6.25
N ASP A 251 4.47 -3.20 -6.40
CA ASP A 251 5.86 -2.95 -6.79
C ASP A 251 6.00 -2.35 -8.19
N GLU A 252 5.19 -2.83 -9.15
CA GLU A 252 5.28 -2.41 -10.54
C GLU A 252 4.57 -1.08 -10.83
N THR A 253 3.45 -0.81 -10.16
CA THR A 253 2.55 0.30 -10.52
C THR A 253 2.16 1.21 -9.35
N SER A 254 2.54 0.85 -8.11
CA SER A 254 2.03 1.49 -6.87
C SER A 254 0.51 1.46 -6.73
N LYS A 255 -0.18 0.61 -7.50
CA LYS A 255 -1.62 0.38 -7.35
C LYS A 255 -1.86 -0.44 -6.09
N LEU A 256 -2.82 0.01 -5.29
CA LEU A 256 -3.18 -0.63 -4.03
C LEU A 256 -4.14 -1.78 -4.30
N PHE A 257 -3.83 -2.97 -3.77
CA PHE A 257 -4.78 -4.07 -3.68
C PHE A 257 -4.72 -4.60 -2.24
N PRO A 258 -5.61 -4.15 -1.35
CA PRO A 258 -5.56 -4.53 0.05
C PRO A 258 -5.80 -6.02 0.28
N VAL A 259 -5.02 -6.61 1.19
CA VAL A 259 -5.14 -7.99 1.64
C VAL A 259 -5.37 -8.01 3.14
N TRP A 260 -6.44 -8.67 3.58
CA TRP A 260 -6.81 -8.79 4.99
C TRP A 260 -6.84 -10.25 5.44
N GLY A 261 -6.06 -10.61 6.46
CA GLY A 261 -6.07 -11.94 7.07
C GLY A 261 -6.76 -11.95 8.44
N THR A 262 -7.67 -12.90 8.67
CA THR A 262 -8.30 -13.13 9.98
C THR A 262 -8.01 -14.55 10.46
N CYS A 263 -7.49 -14.74 11.68
CA CYS A 263 -7.16 -16.04 12.27
C CYS A 263 -6.30 -16.90 11.32
N LEU A 264 -6.81 -17.97 10.70
CA LEU A 264 -6.12 -18.71 9.65
C LEU A 264 -5.56 -17.80 8.54
N GLY A 265 -6.30 -16.78 8.12
CA GLY A 265 -5.81 -15.82 7.13
C GLY A 265 -4.57 -15.05 7.63
N PHE A 266 -4.51 -14.70 8.92
CA PHE A 266 -3.34 -14.09 9.54
C PHE A 266 -2.15 -15.07 9.58
N GLU A 267 -2.41 -16.32 9.94
CA GLU A 267 -1.41 -17.40 9.95
C GLU A 267 -0.81 -17.60 8.55
N VAL A 268 -1.67 -17.69 7.53
CA VAL A 268 -1.27 -17.85 6.13
C VAL A 268 -0.48 -16.63 5.63
N LEU A 269 -0.83 -15.40 6.02
CA LEU A 269 -0.01 -14.23 5.68
C LEU A 269 1.42 -14.37 6.17
N LEU A 270 1.62 -14.78 7.43
CA LEU A 270 2.95 -15.01 7.98
C LEU A 270 3.67 -16.13 7.21
N MET A 271 2.99 -17.23 6.93
CA MET A 271 3.56 -18.37 6.19
C MET A 271 3.99 -18.00 4.77
N LEU A 272 3.17 -17.21 4.06
CA LEU A 272 3.44 -16.72 2.72
C LEU A 272 4.64 -15.78 2.71
N THR A 273 4.69 -14.81 3.63
CA THR A 273 5.83 -13.90 3.76
C THR A 273 7.12 -14.66 4.07
N ARG A 274 7.06 -15.66 4.94
CA ARG A 274 8.23 -16.44 5.34
C ARG A 274 8.60 -17.55 4.34
N SER A 275 7.71 -17.86 3.41
CA SER A 275 7.78 -19.02 2.51
C SER A 275 7.98 -20.34 3.28
N SER A 276 7.28 -20.48 4.42
CA SER A 276 7.35 -21.67 5.29
C SER A 276 6.03 -21.83 6.04
N ILE A 277 5.55 -23.07 6.19
CA ILE A 277 4.36 -23.40 6.98
C ILE A 277 4.69 -23.65 8.47
N ASP A 278 5.96 -23.98 8.77
CA ASP A 278 6.41 -24.36 10.11
C ASP A 278 6.96 -23.15 10.87
N ILE A 279 6.10 -22.16 11.15
CA ILE A 279 6.49 -20.91 11.83
C ILE A 279 5.64 -20.58 13.06
N LEU A 280 4.58 -21.36 13.31
CA LEU A 280 3.65 -21.17 14.41
C LEU A 280 3.84 -22.26 15.46
N GLU A 281 3.48 -21.93 16.69
CA GLU A 281 3.53 -22.86 17.81
C GLU A 281 2.12 -23.12 18.35
N PRO A 282 1.86 -24.32 18.90
CA PRO A 282 0.62 -24.56 19.63
C PRO A 282 0.38 -23.53 20.75
N CYS A 283 -0.86 -23.08 20.90
CA CYS A 283 -1.29 -22.18 21.97
C CYS A 283 -2.69 -22.50 22.46
N LYS A 284 -3.02 -22.08 23.70
CA LYS A 284 -4.36 -22.24 24.27
C LYS A 284 -5.25 -21.07 23.88
N GLY A 285 -5.49 -20.95 22.58
CA GLY A 285 -6.12 -19.79 21.93
C GLY A 285 -7.60 -19.95 21.59
N TYR A 286 -8.29 -20.93 22.17
CA TYR A 286 -9.63 -21.34 21.72
C TYR A 286 -10.73 -20.96 22.71
N ASP A 287 -11.80 -20.36 22.18
CA ASP A 287 -13.01 -19.95 22.91
C ASP A 287 -12.73 -19.08 24.14
N PHE A 288 -12.09 -17.93 23.90
CA PHE A 288 -11.97 -16.88 24.91
C PHE A 288 -12.01 -15.48 24.27
N ALA A 289 -12.37 -14.48 25.08
CA ALA A 289 -12.27 -13.07 24.71
C ALA A 289 -11.18 -12.37 25.53
N THR A 290 -10.43 -11.48 24.90
CA THR A 290 -9.35 -10.74 25.56
C THR A 290 -9.16 -9.34 24.97
N GLU A 291 -8.46 -8.52 25.73
CA GLU A 291 -7.91 -7.22 25.39
C GLU A 291 -6.61 -7.35 24.58
N LEU A 292 -6.16 -6.22 24.02
CA LEU A 292 -4.95 -6.10 23.23
C LEU A 292 -3.93 -5.19 23.93
N THR A 293 -2.70 -5.68 24.04
CA THR A 293 -1.56 -4.86 24.45
C THR A 293 -0.91 -4.25 23.21
N PHE A 294 -0.92 -2.92 23.12
CA PHE A 294 -0.36 -2.17 22.00
C PHE A 294 1.16 -2.13 22.08
N MET A 295 1.82 -2.40 20.95
CA MET A 295 3.27 -2.33 20.79
C MET A 295 3.68 -0.94 20.27
N PRO A 296 4.97 -0.54 20.41
CA PRO A 296 5.44 0.76 19.92
C PRO A 296 5.16 1.01 18.44
N ASP A 297 5.28 -0.03 17.61
CA ASP A 297 4.99 -0.02 16.17
C ASP A 297 3.53 0.31 15.83
N ALA A 298 2.60 0.29 16.80
CA ALA A 298 1.22 0.70 16.57
C ALA A 298 1.06 2.21 16.38
N ALA A 299 1.94 3.04 16.97
CA ALA A 299 1.73 4.48 17.05
C ALA A 299 1.68 5.18 15.68
N ASP A 300 2.44 4.69 14.71
CA ASP A 300 2.52 5.21 13.35
C ASP A 300 1.87 4.24 12.33
N SER A 301 1.07 3.29 12.81
CA SER A 301 0.36 2.33 11.96
C SER A 301 -0.88 2.94 11.32
N GLN A 302 -1.29 2.42 10.16
CA GLN A 302 -2.54 2.84 9.53
C GLN A 302 -3.75 2.33 10.31
N LEU A 303 -3.69 1.07 10.76
CA LEU A 303 -4.82 0.40 11.40
C LEU A 303 -5.04 0.84 12.85
N LEU A 304 -3.98 1.09 13.63
CA LEU A 304 -4.09 1.35 15.08
C LEU A 304 -3.34 2.60 15.55
N GLY A 305 -2.89 3.44 14.62
CA GLY A 305 -2.11 4.65 14.90
C GLY A 305 -2.97 5.87 15.22
N SER A 306 -2.52 7.03 14.77
CA SER A 306 -3.08 8.34 15.18
C SER A 306 -4.53 8.58 14.78
N SER A 307 -5.05 7.88 13.76
CA SER A 307 -6.45 7.97 13.33
C SER A 307 -7.40 7.09 14.17
N LEU A 308 -6.88 6.22 15.05
CA LEU A 308 -7.69 5.36 15.90
C LEU A 308 -8.47 6.20 16.93
N PRO A 309 -9.81 6.17 16.94
CA PRO A 309 -10.59 6.92 17.91
C PRO A 309 -10.29 6.45 19.34
N LEU A 310 -10.13 7.40 20.26
CA LEU A 310 -9.71 7.12 21.64
C LEU A 310 -10.63 6.12 22.36
N ASN A 311 -11.94 6.19 22.12
CA ASN A 311 -12.90 5.25 22.68
C ASN A 311 -12.71 3.82 22.16
N ILE A 312 -12.32 3.65 20.89
CA ILE A 312 -12.01 2.33 20.31
C ILE A 312 -10.68 1.82 20.85
N LYS A 313 -9.67 2.70 20.93
CA LYS A 313 -8.39 2.37 21.57
C LYS A 313 -8.58 1.87 23.00
N ASN A 314 -9.35 2.59 23.81
CA ASN A 314 -9.62 2.21 25.20
C ASN A 314 -10.38 0.89 25.29
N ALA A 315 -11.35 0.65 24.39
CA ALA A 315 -12.06 -0.62 24.31
C ALA A 315 -11.13 -1.79 23.98
N LEU A 316 -10.23 -1.61 23.00
CA LEU A 316 -9.22 -2.61 22.66
C LEU A 316 -8.25 -2.91 23.81
N GLN A 317 -7.87 -1.89 24.60
CA GLN A 317 -6.87 -2.04 25.67
C GLN A 317 -7.42 -2.56 27.00
N ASN A 318 -8.68 -2.25 27.33
CA ASN A 318 -9.22 -2.46 28.68
C ASN A 318 -10.39 -3.43 28.73
N ASP A 319 -11.04 -3.71 27.60
CA ASP A 319 -12.20 -4.60 27.54
C ASP A 319 -11.85 -5.86 26.74
N SER A 320 -12.43 -7.00 27.14
CA SER A 320 -12.35 -8.27 26.39
C SER A 320 -13.20 -8.19 25.12
N THR A 321 -12.69 -7.50 24.10
CA THR A 321 -13.42 -7.16 22.86
C THR A 321 -13.00 -8.00 21.66
N THR A 322 -11.97 -8.84 21.80
CA THR A 322 -11.45 -9.65 20.70
C THR A 322 -11.74 -11.13 20.93
N ALA A 323 -12.50 -11.75 20.02
CA ALA A 323 -12.85 -13.17 20.10
C ALA A 323 -11.70 -14.03 19.53
N ASN A 324 -11.24 -15.04 20.27
CA ASN A 324 -10.11 -15.87 19.88
C ASN A 324 -10.54 -17.34 19.73
N TYR A 325 -10.26 -17.92 18.56
CA TYR A 325 -10.62 -19.28 18.16
C TYR A 325 -9.49 -19.90 17.32
N HIS A 326 -8.29 -20.01 17.91
CA HIS A 326 -7.10 -20.55 17.24
C HIS A 326 -6.35 -21.53 18.14
N ASN A 327 -5.66 -22.49 17.52
CA ASN A 327 -4.84 -23.48 18.22
C ASN A 327 -3.34 -23.26 18.01
N PHE A 328 -2.97 -22.33 17.12
CA PHE A 328 -1.61 -22.00 16.76
C PHE A 328 -1.39 -20.49 16.85
N CYS A 329 -0.21 -20.09 17.29
CA CYS A 329 0.13 -18.71 17.57
C CYS A 329 1.55 -18.39 17.10
N MET A 330 1.75 -17.15 16.65
CA MET A 330 3.09 -16.59 16.46
C MET A 330 3.57 -15.96 17.77
N ARG A 331 4.71 -16.44 18.30
CA ARG A 331 5.31 -15.84 19.51
C ARG A 331 5.98 -14.49 19.19
N PRO A 332 5.85 -13.46 20.03
CA PRO A 332 6.48 -12.15 19.78
C PRO A 332 8.01 -12.23 19.68
N THR A 333 8.63 -13.10 20.48
CA THR A 333 10.07 -13.37 20.44
C THR A 333 10.50 -13.97 19.10
N ASN A 334 9.77 -14.98 18.61
CA ASN A 334 10.06 -15.63 17.34
C ASN A 334 9.83 -14.65 16.17
N PHE A 335 8.78 -13.84 16.24
CA PHE A 335 8.49 -12.82 15.22
C PHE A 335 9.61 -11.79 15.14
N SER A 336 10.08 -11.29 16.28
CA SER A 336 11.14 -10.29 16.33
C SER A 336 12.50 -10.85 15.95
N ALA A 337 12.74 -12.14 16.23
CA ALA A 337 13.96 -12.83 15.85
C ALA A 337 14.00 -13.23 14.36
N ASP A 338 12.84 -13.33 13.69
CA ASP A 338 12.76 -13.62 12.26
C ASP A 338 12.97 -12.34 11.43
N PRO A 339 14.10 -12.21 10.71
CA PRO A 339 14.42 -10.99 9.96
C PRO A 339 13.49 -10.77 8.76
N ILE A 340 12.86 -11.81 8.21
CA ILE A 340 11.94 -11.68 7.08
C ILE A 340 10.61 -11.10 7.58
N LEU A 341 10.06 -11.65 8.67
CA LEU A 341 8.79 -11.19 9.23
C LEU A 341 8.90 -9.80 9.86
N SER A 342 9.92 -9.55 10.68
CA SER A 342 10.10 -8.26 11.37
C SER A 342 10.42 -7.10 10.40
N THR A 343 11.06 -7.39 9.27
CA THR A 343 11.28 -6.40 8.20
C THR A 343 10.01 -6.16 7.39
N PHE A 344 9.19 -7.19 7.16
CA PHE A 344 7.99 -7.04 6.35
C PHE A 344 6.82 -6.41 7.11
N TYR A 345 6.63 -6.80 8.38
CA TYR A 345 5.49 -6.44 9.21
C TYR A 345 5.89 -5.57 10.41
N LYS A 346 5.01 -4.64 10.75
CA LYS A 346 4.88 -4.04 12.07
C LYS A 346 4.10 -4.98 12.96
N MET A 347 4.60 -5.26 14.16
CA MET A 347 3.83 -5.93 15.20
C MET A 347 3.01 -4.88 15.95
N LEU A 348 1.70 -4.81 15.72
CA LEU A 348 0.88 -3.73 16.29
C LEU A 348 0.40 -4.05 17.69
N THR A 349 -0.04 -5.30 17.92
CA THR A 349 -0.51 -5.73 19.22
C THR A 349 -0.07 -7.15 19.54
N ILE A 350 0.03 -7.42 20.83
CA ILE A 350 0.10 -8.77 21.39
C ILE A 350 -1.10 -9.01 22.29
N SER A 351 -1.37 -10.28 22.60
CA SER A 351 -2.28 -10.69 23.67
C SER A 351 -1.75 -11.96 24.33
N SER A 352 -2.47 -12.50 25.32
CA SER A 352 -2.08 -13.68 26.10
C SER A 352 -3.10 -14.80 25.91
N ASP A 353 -2.62 -16.02 25.69
CA ASP A 353 -3.47 -17.21 25.63
C ASP A 353 -3.97 -17.62 27.04
N LEU A 354 -4.81 -18.65 27.13
CA LEU A 354 -5.37 -19.11 28.40
C LEU A 354 -4.32 -19.67 29.40
N GLU A 355 -3.09 -19.90 28.95
CA GLU A 355 -1.95 -20.27 29.81
C GLU A 355 -1.07 -19.05 30.18
N GLY A 356 -1.47 -17.85 29.77
CA GLY A 356 -0.73 -16.62 30.01
C GLY A 356 0.49 -16.43 29.10
N LYS A 357 0.63 -17.22 28.03
CA LYS A 357 1.73 -17.06 27.06
C LYS A 357 1.34 -16.05 26.00
N THR A 358 2.24 -15.10 25.73
CA THR A 358 1.97 -14.04 24.76
C THR A 358 2.03 -14.54 23.32
N PHE A 359 1.21 -13.93 22.46
CA PHE A 359 1.18 -14.14 21.02
C PHE A 359 0.96 -12.82 20.28
N VAL A 360 1.45 -12.74 19.04
CA VAL A 360 1.19 -11.61 18.14
C VAL A 360 -0.27 -11.66 17.71
N SER A 361 -1.01 -10.58 17.95
CA SER A 361 -2.46 -10.55 17.71
C SER A 361 -2.88 -9.67 16.54
N THR A 362 -2.09 -8.65 16.19
CA THR A 362 -2.36 -7.76 15.03
C THR A 362 -1.06 -7.36 14.35
N ILE A 363 -1.03 -7.41 13.03
CA ILE A 363 0.08 -6.97 12.17
C ILE A 363 -0.41 -6.07 11.05
N GLU A 364 0.46 -5.18 10.57
CA GLU A 364 0.33 -4.56 9.25
C GLU A 364 1.67 -4.56 8.53
N SER A 365 1.69 -4.63 7.21
CA SER A 365 2.93 -4.53 6.45
C SER A 365 3.51 -3.11 6.55
N ARG A 366 4.84 -3.01 6.65
CA ARG A 366 5.54 -1.73 6.65
C ARG A 366 5.40 -0.97 5.31
N ARG A 367 5.10 -1.67 4.21
CA ARG A 367 5.11 -1.12 2.86
C ARG A 367 3.83 -1.38 2.06
N TYR A 368 3.26 -2.58 2.16
CA TYR A 368 2.14 -3.02 1.33
C TYR A 368 0.81 -2.85 2.08
N PRO A 369 -0.35 -2.75 1.40
CA PRO A 369 -1.67 -2.72 2.05
C PRO A 369 -2.09 -4.13 2.55
N VAL A 370 -1.24 -4.76 3.37
CA VAL A 370 -1.46 -6.10 3.92
C VAL A 370 -1.65 -6.00 5.43
N PHE A 371 -2.77 -6.51 5.92
CA PHE A 371 -3.18 -6.42 7.31
C PHE A 371 -3.60 -7.78 7.84
N GLY A 372 -3.36 -8.05 9.12
CA GLY A 372 -3.73 -9.31 9.73
C GLY A 372 -4.15 -9.18 11.19
N VAL A 373 -5.19 -9.90 11.57
CA VAL A 373 -5.65 -10.06 12.96
C VAL A 373 -5.75 -11.55 13.29
N GLN A 374 -5.16 -12.00 14.40
CA GLN A 374 -5.28 -13.38 14.86
C GLN A 374 -6.67 -13.67 15.45
N TRP A 375 -7.33 -12.62 15.95
CA TRP A 375 -8.67 -12.65 16.54
C TRP A 375 -9.76 -12.40 15.48
N HIS A 376 -11.01 -12.65 15.84
CA HIS A 376 -12.17 -12.65 14.95
C HIS A 376 -13.07 -11.43 15.19
N PRO A 377 -12.83 -10.28 14.52
CA PRO A 377 -13.71 -9.11 14.65
C PRO A 377 -15.14 -9.39 14.21
N GLU A 378 -15.35 -10.21 13.19
CA GLU A 378 -16.66 -10.49 12.59
C GLU A 378 -17.64 -11.17 13.55
N LYS A 379 -17.13 -11.92 14.53
CA LYS A 379 -17.97 -12.69 15.46
C LYS A 379 -18.80 -11.80 16.38
N ASN A 380 -18.25 -10.66 16.79
CA ASN A 380 -18.83 -9.78 17.81
C ASN A 380 -20.26 -9.32 17.47
N GLY A 381 -20.57 -9.12 16.19
CA GLY A 381 -21.90 -8.69 15.73
C GLY A 381 -22.78 -9.80 15.15
N PHE A 382 -22.21 -10.93 14.74
CA PHE A 382 -22.88 -11.82 13.79
C PHE A 382 -22.94 -13.30 14.19
N GLU A 383 -22.14 -13.76 15.15
CA GLU A 383 -22.15 -15.16 15.61
C GLU A 383 -22.65 -15.25 17.04
N TRP A 384 -23.69 -16.05 17.29
CA TRP A 384 -24.51 -16.02 18.52
C TRP A 384 -24.72 -17.41 19.13
N ARG A 385 -23.82 -18.37 18.82
CA ARG A 385 -23.89 -19.72 19.41
C ARG A 385 -23.90 -19.60 20.94
N VAL A 386 -24.86 -20.29 21.55
CA VAL A 386 -24.97 -20.39 23.00
C VAL A 386 -23.73 -21.05 23.60
N ASN A 387 -23.39 -20.68 24.83
CA ASN A 387 -22.22 -21.20 25.58
C ASN A 387 -20.86 -20.91 24.92
N THR A 388 -20.75 -19.84 24.14
CA THR A 388 -19.46 -19.33 23.66
C THR A 388 -19.05 -18.09 24.43
N THR A 389 -17.77 -17.74 24.37
CA THR A 389 -17.19 -16.56 25.02
C THR A 389 -17.14 -15.32 24.11
N ILE A 390 -17.84 -15.35 22.97
CA ILE A 390 -17.84 -14.26 21.99
C ILE A 390 -18.33 -12.97 22.65
N PRO A 391 -17.57 -11.86 22.57
CA PRO A 391 -17.97 -10.63 23.23
C PRO A 391 -19.00 -9.87 22.38
N HIS A 392 -20.19 -9.69 22.94
CA HIS A 392 -21.31 -8.95 22.34
C HIS A 392 -21.55 -7.57 22.96
N THR A 393 -20.60 -7.05 23.73
CA THR A 393 -20.72 -5.73 24.36
C THR A 393 -20.76 -4.63 23.29
N SER A 394 -21.34 -3.47 23.62
CA SER A 394 -21.34 -2.31 22.70
C SER A 394 -19.94 -1.92 22.23
N ASN A 395 -18.93 -2.05 23.10
CA ASN A 395 -17.54 -1.78 22.76
C ASN A 395 -16.96 -2.83 21.80
N ALA A 396 -17.27 -4.11 21.99
CA ALA A 396 -16.86 -5.17 21.07
C ALA A 396 -17.45 -4.98 19.66
N VAL A 397 -18.72 -4.58 19.58
CA VAL A 397 -19.38 -4.26 18.30
C VAL A 397 -18.77 -3.02 17.63
N LYS A 398 -18.43 -1.99 18.40
CA LYS A 398 -17.74 -0.80 17.87
C LYS A 398 -16.33 -1.11 17.36
N VAL A 399 -15.60 -1.99 18.03
CA VAL A 399 -14.29 -2.50 17.59
C VAL A 399 -14.42 -3.22 16.25
N MET A 400 -15.37 -4.15 16.13
CA MET A 400 -15.68 -4.81 14.86
C MET A 400 -16.00 -3.80 13.76
N GLN A 401 -16.89 -2.84 14.01
CA GLN A 401 -17.28 -1.86 12.99
C GLN A 401 -16.08 -1.01 12.56
N TYR A 402 -15.19 -0.65 13.50
CA TYR A 402 -13.98 0.10 13.18
C TYR A 402 -13.06 -0.67 12.22
N THR A 403 -12.75 -1.94 12.52
CA THR A 403 -11.88 -2.75 11.64
C THR A 403 -12.51 -3.01 10.28
N ALA A 404 -13.84 -3.19 10.23
CA ALA A 404 -14.57 -3.34 8.98
C ALA A 404 -14.48 -2.08 8.12
N ASN A 405 -14.74 -0.92 8.73
CA ASN A 405 -14.65 0.38 8.07
C ASN A 405 -13.23 0.63 7.56
N PHE A 406 -12.21 0.29 8.35
CA PHE A 406 -10.83 0.41 7.94
C PHE A 406 -10.54 -0.40 6.68
N LEU A 407 -10.87 -1.71 6.68
CA LEU A 407 -10.67 -2.58 5.52
C LEU A 407 -11.33 -1.99 4.27
N THR A 408 -12.58 -1.57 4.40
CA THR A 408 -13.34 -1.02 3.27
C THR A 408 -12.73 0.29 2.76
N ASN A 409 -12.28 1.17 3.64
CA ASN A 409 -11.60 2.40 3.24
C ASN A 409 -10.27 2.14 2.50
N GLN A 410 -9.57 1.03 2.82
CA GLN A 410 -8.40 0.63 2.05
C GLN A 410 -8.79 0.23 0.62
N THR A 411 -9.90 -0.51 0.45
CA THR A 411 -10.32 -0.99 -0.89
C THR A 411 -10.90 0.10 -1.78
N ARG A 412 -11.45 1.18 -1.20
CA ARG A 412 -11.94 2.34 -1.96
C ARG A 412 -10.85 3.09 -2.74
N GLN A 413 -9.57 2.86 -2.44
CA GLN A 413 -8.43 3.45 -3.15
C GLN A 413 -8.04 2.64 -4.41
N ASN A 414 -8.68 1.50 -4.63
CA ASN A 414 -8.50 0.67 -5.82
C ASN A 414 -9.69 0.90 -6.78
N MET A 415 -9.38 1.13 -8.07
CA MET A 415 -10.34 1.45 -9.13
C MET A 415 -10.64 0.27 -10.07
N ASN A 416 -10.27 -0.96 -9.68
CA ASN A 416 -10.70 -2.17 -10.37
C ASN A 416 -12.23 -2.25 -10.40
N HIS A 417 -12.72 -2.87 -11.46
CA HIS A 417 -14.13 -3.15 -11.68
C HIS A 417 -14.24 -4.33 -12.65
N PHE A 418 -15.36 -5.03 -12.61
CA PHE A 418 -15.69 -6.02 -13.63
C PHE A 418 -15.90 -5.35 -14.99
N GLU A 419 -15.63 -6.08 -16.07
CA GLU A 419 -15.78 -5.55 -17.44
C GLU A 419 -17.21 -5.13 -17.77
N SER A 420 -18.20 -5.76 -17.13
CA SER A 420 -19.61 -5.45 -17.30
C SER A 420 -20.43 -5.71 -16.04
N ILE A 421 -21.60 -5.08 -15.95
CA ILE A 421 -22.57 -5.31 -14.87
C ILE A 421 -23.06 -6.77 -14.87
N GLU A 422 -23.18 -7.38 -16.05
CA GLU A 422 -23.60 -8.79 -16.15
C GLU A 422 -22.55 -9.72 -15.53
N ASP A 423 -21.28 -9.46 -15.81
CA ASP A 423 -20.15 -10.19 -15.23
C ASP A 423 -20.05 -9.98 -13.71
N GLU A 424 -20.17 -8.73 -13.24
CA GLU A 424 -20.26 -8.43 -11.80
C GLU A 424 -21.39 -9.23 -11.13
N THR A 425 -22.59 -9.14 -11.69
CA THR A 425 -23.81 -9.72 -11.10
C THR A 425 -23.71 -11.24 -10.94
N LYS A 426 -23.01 -11.93 -11.86
CA LYS A 426 -22.80 -13.39 -11.79
C LYS A 426 -21.90 -13.81 -10.64
N HIS A 427 -21.00 -12.93 -10.19
CA HIS A 427 -20.01 -13.23 -9.16
C HIS A 427 -20.43 -12.77 -7.76
N LEU A 428 -21.40 -11.85 -7.63
CA LEU A 428 -21.81 -11.31 -6.34
C LEU A 428 -22.41 -12.38 -5.42
N ILE A 429 -22.17 -12.22 -4.11
CA ILE A 429 -22.71 -13.10 -3.07
C ILE A 429 -24.25 -13.18 -3.09
N TYR A 430 -24.93 -12.18 -3.66
CA TYR A 430 -26.39 -12.13 -3.82
C TYR A 430 -26.97 -13.24 -4.69
N GLN A 431 -26.15 -13.93 -5.48
CA GLN A 431 -26.56 -15.12 -6.23
C GLN A 431 -26.69 -16.38 -5.35
N TYR A 432 -26.25 -16.31 -4.10
CA TYR A 432 -26.16 -17.45 -3.20
C TYR A 432 -27.07 -17.25 -1.99
N THR A 433 -27.62 -18.34 -1.48
CA THR A 433 -28.42 -18.33 -0.25
C THR A 433 -27.62 -18.96 0.88
N SER A 434 -27.53 -18.29 2.01
CA SER A 434 -26.94 -18.90 3.21
C SER A 434 -27.96 -19.80 3.91
N GLU A 435 -27.45 -20.88 4.49
CA GLU A 435 -28.24 -21.82 5.28
C GLU A 435 -28.03 -21.58 6.77
N PHE A 436 -29.09 -21.77 7.56
CA PHE A 436 -29.00 -21.79 9.02
C PHE A 436 -28.35 -23.09 9.48
N THR A 437 -27.31 -22.99 10.31
CA THR A 437 -26.44 -24.14 10.62
C THR A 437 -26.64 -24.73 12.01
N ASP A 438 -27.76 -24.46 12.70
CA ASP A 438 -27.96 -25.03 14.04
C ASP A 438 -28.00 -26.56 14.09
N LEU A 439 -28.43 -27.20 13.01
CA LEU A 439 -28.52 -28.66 12.88
C LEU A 439 -27.22 -29.32 12.38
N VAL A 440 -26.21 -28.52 12.06
CA VAL A 440 -24.91 -28.99 11.60
C VAL A 440 -23.90 -28.58 12.68
N GLU A 441 -23.11 -29.52 13.22
CA GLU A 441 -22.08 -29.21 14.21
C GLU A 441 -21.10 -28.15 13.65
N SER A 442 -21.35 -26.88 13.96
CA SER A 442 -20.71 -25.73 13.33
C SER A 442 -20.62 -24.57 14.31
N HIS A 443 -19.50 -23.86 14.30
CA HIS A 443 -19.27 -22.66 15.10
C HIS A 443 -19.96 -21.40 14.53
N PHE A 444 -20.73 -21.54 13.45
CA PHE A 444 -21.38 -20.44 12.75
C PHE A 444 -22.91 -20.57 12.84
N GLN A 445 -23.61 -19.43 12.79
CA GLN A 445 -25.07 -19.32 12.70
C GLN A 445 -25.55 -19.59 11.28
N GLN A 446 -24.85 -19.05 10.29
CA GLN A 446 -25.19 -19.19 8.89
C GLN A 446 -23.94 -19.42 8.03
N ILE A 447 -24.08 -20.27 7.03
CA ILE A 447 -23.02 -20.61 6.10
C ILE A 447 -23.55 -20.55 4.67
N TYR A 448 -22.78 -19.97 3.76
CA TYR A 448 -22.95 -20.17 2.33
C TYR A 448 -22.21 -21.45 1.93
N PHE A 449 -22.94 -22.41 1.36
CA PHE A 449 -22.35 -23.62 0.80
C PHE A 449 -22.21 -23.50 -0.71
N PHE A 450 -21.16 -24.14 -1.21
CA PHE A 450 -20.74 -24.06 -2.59
C PHE A 450 -20.44 -25.47 -3.12
N TYR A 451 -20.62 -25.64 -4.42
CA TYR A 451 -20.54 -26.90 -5.16
C TYR A 451 -19.57 -26.70 -6.32
N GLU A 452 -18.32 -27.11 -6.13
CA GLU A 452 -17.17 -26.84 -7.01
C GLU A 452 -17.07 -27.82 -8.17
#